data_AF-A0A7X8QI40-F1
#
_entry.id   AF-A0A7X8QI40-F1
#
_cell.length_a   1.000
_cell.length_b   1.000
_cell.length_c   1.000
_cell.angle_alpha   90.00
_cell.angle_beta   90.00
_cell.angle_gamma   90.00
#
_symmetry.space_group_name_H-M   'P 1'
#
loop_
_entity.id
_entity.type
_entity.pdbx_description
1 polymer ?
#
loop_
_entity_poly.entity_id
_entity_poly.type
_entity_poly.pdbx_seq_one_letter_code
_entity_poly.pdbx_strand_id
1 'polypeptide(L)'
;MNKFNIFKNGITTENPILVQQVGMCATLAITTSLLNGIGMGVAVIAVLTGSNIVISALRKFIPDEVRIPAFIIVIAAFTTIIDLLMHAYTFELYKALGVFIPLIV
;
A
#
# COMPACT_ATOMS: atom_id res chain seq x y z
N MET A 1 26.61 -4.28 15.65
CA MET A 1 25.41 -5.14 15.56
C MET A 1 25.48 -5.97 14.29
N ASN A 2 25.31 -7.30 14.38
CA ASN A 2 25.36 -8.19 13.22
C ASN A 2 24.21 -7.87 12.26
N LYS A 3 24.52 -7.64 10.98
CA LYS A 3 23.52 -7.35 9.92
C LYS A 3 22.43 -8.42 9.83
N PHE A 4 22.79 -9.66 10.16
CA PHE A 4 21.87 -10.81 10.21
C PHE A 4 20.79 -10.68 11.29
N ASN A 5 21.10 -10.07 12.44
CA ASN A 5 20.12 -9.82 13.50
C ASN A 5 19.13 -8.73 13.10
N ILE A 6 19.57 -7.70 12.37
CA ILE A 6 18.68 -6.64 11.87
C ILE A 6 17.66 -7.23 10.88
N PHE A 7 18.12 -8.09 9.97
CA PHE A 7 17.24 -8.77 9.01
C PHE A 7 16.24 -9.71 9.70
N LYS A 8 16.71 -10.52 10.67
CA LYS A 8 15.85 -11.42 11.43
C LYS A 8 14.80 -10.65 12.26
N ASN A 9 15.18 -9.51 12.84
CA ASN A 9 14.26 -8.66 13.59
C ASN A 9 13.14 -8.09 12.71
N GLY A 10 13.45 -7.66 11.47
CA GLY A 10 12.43 -7.13 10.54
C GLY A 10 11.36 -8.15 10.15
N ILE A 11 11.70 -9.45 10.10
CA ILE A 11 10.75 -10.52 9.77
C ILE A 11 9.94 -10.97 10.99
N THR A 12 10.58 -11.07 12.17
CA THR A 12 9.99 -11.78 13.32
C THR A 12 9.49 -10.85 14.43
N THR A 13 10.26 -9.83 14.83
CA THR A 13 9.93 -9.01 16.02
C THR A 13 9.37 -7.63 15.67
N GLU A 14 9.72 -7.08 14.52
CA GLU A 14 9.36 -5.71 14.10
C GLU A 14 8.44 -5.69 12.87
N ASN A 15 7.85 -6.84 12.50
CA ASN A 15 7.01 -6.91 11.31
C ASN A 15 5.69 -6.14 11.53
N PRO A 16 5.40 -5.10 10.73
CA PRO A 16 4.23 -4.25 10.95
C PRO A 16 2.89 -4.98 10.78
N ILE A 17 2.85 -6.04 9.95
CA ILE A 17 1.63 -6.81 9.69
C ILE A 17 1.38 -7.83 10.81
N LEU A 18 2.44 -8.54 11.23
CA LEU A 18 2.32 -9.65 12.18
C LEU A 18 2.37 -9.20 13.66
N VAL A 19 3.19 -8.20 13.98
CA VAL A 19 3.43 -7.76 15.36
C VAL A 19 2.67 -6.48 15.69
N GLN A 20 2.71 -5.48 14.80
CA GLN A 20 2.02 -4.20 15.02
C GLN A 20 0.54 -4.22 14.58
N GLN A 21 0.11 -5.28 13.89
CA GLN A 21 -1.25 -5.49 13.39
C GLN A 21 -1.79 -4.34 12.52
N VAL A 22 -0.89 -3.64 11.81
CA VAL A 22 -1.25 -2.55 10.91
C VAL A 22 -1.56 -3.12 9.51
N GLY A 23 -2.68 -2.70 8.91
CA GLY A 23 -3.06 -3.15 7.56
C GLY A 23 -3.67 -4.56 7.50
N MET A 24 -4.23 -5.07 8.60
CA MET A 24 -4.78 -6.42 8.68
C MET A 24 -6.01 -6.65 7.77
N CYS A 25 -6.81 -5.60 7.54
CA CYS A 25 -8.07 -5.71 6.78
C CYS A 25 -7.82 -6.15 5.32
N ALA A 26 -6.90 -5.47 4.63
CA ALA A 26 -6.54 -5.81 3.26
C ALA A 26 -5.77 -7.14 3.18
N THR A 27 -4.87 -7.40 4.14
CA THR A 27 -4.03 -8.60 4.12
C THR A 27 -4.81 -9.89 4.36
N LEU A 28 -5.76 -9.92 5.29
CA LEU A 28 -6.62 -11.09 5.50
C LEU A 28 -7.52 -11.37 4.28
N ALA A 29 -8.02 -10.32 3.63
CA ALA A 29 -8.94 -10.45 2.50
C ALA A 29 -8.30 -11.13 1.27
N ILE A 30 -7.02 -10.88 0.99
CA ILE A 30 -6.32 -11.39 -0.21
C ILE A 30 -5.58 -12.71 -0.02
N THR A 31 -5.59 -13.29 1.18
CA THR A 31 -4.93 -14.58 1.46
C THR A 31 -5.59 -15.78 0.79
N THR A 32 -6.75 -15.58 0.14
CA THR A 32 -7.51 -16.62 -0.57
C THR A 32 -6.82 -17.16 -1.82
N SER A 33 -5.94 -16.37 -2.45
CA SER A 33 -5.24 -16.79 -3.68
C SER A 33 -3.88 -16.11 -3.80
N LEU A 34 -2.85 -16.90 -4.16
CA LEU A 34 -1.49 -16.39 -4.30
C LEU A 34 -1.38 -15.31 -5.39
N LEU A 35 -2.10 -15.47 -6.50
CA LEU A 35 -2.15 -14.48 -7.59
C LEU A 35 -2.73 -13.14 -7.11
N ASN A 36 -3.77 -13.17 -6.27
CA ASN A 36 -4.39 -11.97 -5.70
C ASN A 36 -3.46 -11.30 -4.69
N GLY A 37 -2.78 -12.08 -3.85
CA GLY A 37 -1.80 -11.58 -2.88
C GLY A 37 -0.62 -10.87 -3.54
N ILE A 38 -0.04 -11.48 -4.57
CA ILE A 38 1.08 -10.88 -5.32
C ILE A 38 0.60 -9.64 -6.07
N GLY A 39 -0.56 -9.71 -6.72
CA GLY A 39 -1.15 -8.59 -7.44
C GLY A 39 -1.36 -7.35 -6.56
N MET A 40 -2.00 -7.54 -5.40
CA MET A 40 -2.24 -6.44 -4.47
C MET A 40 -0.93 -5.93 -3.84
N GLY A 41 0.01 -6.81 -3.51
CA GLY A 41 1.31 -6.42 -2.95
C GLY A 41 2.12 -5.54 -3.91
N VAL A 42 2.18 -5.90 -5.19
CA VAL A 42 2.86 -5.09 -6.22
C VAL A 42 2.17 -3.73 -6.40
N ALA A 43 0.82 -3.72 -6.42
CA ALA A 43 0.05 -2.48 -6.51
C ALA A 43 0.33 -1.53 -5.33
N VAL A 44 0.32 -2.05 -4.10
CA VAL A 44 0.60 -1.27 -2.88
C VAL A 44 2.02 -0.72 -2.89
N ILE A 45 3.02 -1.51 -3.28
CA ILE A 45 4.41 -1.05 -3.39
C ILE A 45 4.52 0.09 -4.41
N ALA A 46 3.88 -0.04 -5.58
CA ALA A 46 3.90 0.99 -6.62
C ALA A 46 3.24 2.29 -6.15
N VAL A 47 2.05 2.21 -5.52
CA VAL A 47 1.33 3.37 -4.97
C VAL A 47 2.12 4.04 -3.84
N LEU A 48 2.63 3.28 -2.87
CA LEU A 48 3.38 3.85 -1.75
C LEU A 48 4.67 4.52 -2.23
N THR A 49 5.39 3.89 -3.17
CA THR A 49 6.64 4.46 -3.67
C THR A 49 6.37 5.76 -4.44
N GLY A 50 5.37 5.77 -5.31
CA GLY A 50 4.99 6.98 -6.08
C GLY A 50 4.47 8.12 -5.18
N SER A 51 3.57 7.79 -4.26
CA SER A 51 2.99 8.78 -3.35
C SER A 51 4.03 9.38 -2.40
N ASN A 52 4.99 8.60 -1.87
CA ASN A 52 6.05 9.13 -1.01
C ASN A 52 6.98 10.12 -1.74
N ILE A 53 7.27 9.90 -3.03
CA ILE A 53 8.07 10.84 -3.83
C ILE A 53 7.35 12.19 -3.93
N VAL A 54 6.05 12.17 -4.23
CA VAL A 54 5.22 13.37 -4.36
C VAL A 54 5.00 14.07 -3.01
N ILE A 55 4.74 13.30 -1.94
CA ILE A 55 4.59 13.82 -0.58
C ILE A 55 5.88 14.49 -0.10
N SER A 56 7.05 13.90 -0.38
CA SER A 56 8.34 14.48 -0.02
C SER A 56 8.56 15.87 -0.66
N ALA A 57 8.12 16.05 -1.92
CA ALA A 57 8.18 17.34 -2.60
C ALA A 57 7.18 18.37 -2.05
N LEU A 58 5.97 17.93 -1.69
CA LEU A 58 4.89 18.81 -1.20
C LEU A 58 5.00 19.16 0.29
N ARG A 59 5.81 18.42 1.06
CA ARG A 59 5.92 18.54 2.54
C ARG A 59 6.15 19.96 3.05
N LYS A 60 6.86 20.80 2.29
CA LYS A 60 7.18 22.19 2.69
C LYS A 60 6.05 23.18 2.47
N PHE A 61 5.07 22.85 1.61
CA PHE A 61 3.97 23.73 1.25
C PHE A 61 2.68 23.44 2.05
N ILE A 62 2.58 22.26 2.66
CA ILE A 62 1.36 21.83 3.36
C ILE A 62 1.40 22.31 4.82
N PRO A 63 0.41 23.10 5.28
CA PRO A 63 0.31 23.50 6.68
C PRO A 63 0.01 22.30 7.58
N ASP A 64 0.55 22.33 8.80
CA ASP A 64 0.57 21.17 9.70
C ASP A 64 -0.82 20.68 10.12
N GLU A 65 -1.80 21.58 10.14
CA GLU A 65 -3.20 21.30 10.51
C GLU A 65 -3.91 20.36 9.51
N VAL A 66 -3.52 20.36 8.23
CA VAL A 66 -4.19 19.59 7.16
C VAL A 66 -3.29 18.53 6.54
N ARG A 67 -2.18 18.19 7.21
CA ARG A 67 -1.19 17.24 6.70
C ARG A 67 -1.75 15.85 6.43
N ILE A 68 -2.54 15.29 7.36
CA ILE A 68 -3.09 13.93 7.23
C ILE A 68 -4.08 13.86 6.06
N PRO A 69 -5.11 14.73 5.95
CA PRO A 69 -6.01 14.72 4.79
C PRO A 69 -5.31 14.94 3.46
N ALA A 70 -4.33 15.84 3.40
CA ALA A 70 -3.58 16.12 2.17
C ALA A 70 -2.83 14.87 1.67
N PHE A 71 -2.21 14.10 2.57
CA PHE A 71 -1.50 12.88 2.20
C PHE A 71 -2.46 11.79 1.71
N ILE A 72 -3.63 11.65 2.34
CA ILE A 72 -4.66 10.69 1.92
C ILE A 72 -5.15 10.99 0.50
N ILE A 73 -5.38 12.27 0.17
CA ILE A 73 -5.82 12.67 -1.19
C ILE A 73 -4.76 12.33 -2.24
N VAL A 74 -3.47 12.54 -1.94
CA VAL A 74 -2.37 12.17 -2.84
C VAL A 74 -2.37 10.66 -3.07
N ILE A 75 -2.46 9.86 -2.00
CA ILE A 75 -2.49 8.40 -2.11
C ILE A 75 -3.73 7.96 -2.90
N ALA A 76 -4.91 8.54 -2.64
CA ALA A 76 -6.16 8.24 -3.34
C ALA A 76 -6.09 8.52 -4.85
N ALA A 77 -5.39 9.58 -5.26
CA ALA A 77 -5.16 9.85 -6.68
C ALA A 77 -4.32 8.75 -7.34
N PHE A 78 -3.26 8.28 -6.66
CA PHE A 78 -2.43 7.19 -7.16
C PHE A 78 -3.16 5.85 -7.19
N THR A 79 -3.97 5.53 -6.17
CA THR A 79 -4.76 4.29 -6.17
C THR A 79 -5.80 4.29 -7.28
N THR A 80 -6.41 5.44 -7.59
CA THR A 80 -7.35 5.58 -8.72
C THR A 80 -6.67 5.30 -10.07
N ILE A 81 -5.42 5.74 -10.25
CA ILE A 81 -4.65 5.44 -11.48
C ILE A 81 -4.42 3.93 -11.61
N ILE A 82 -4.08 3.25 -10.51
CA ILE A 82 -3.91 1.79 -10.52
C ILE A 82 -5.24 1.08 -10.79
N ASP A 83 -6.34 1.54 -10.21
CA ASP A 83 -7.68 0.98 -10.43
C ASP A 83 -8.02 0.97 -11.93
N LEU A 84 -7.83 2.10 -12.60
CA LEU A 84 -8.03 2.26 -14.04
C LEU A 84 -7.07 1.38 -14.86
N LEU A 85 -5.80 1.27 -14.47
CA LEU A 85 -4.82 0.41 -15.13
C LEU A 85 -5.17 -1.08 -15.00
N MET A 86 -5.63 -1.51 -13.82
CA MET A 86 -6.06 -2.90 -13.60
C MET A 86 -7.33 -3.22 -14.39
N HIS A 87 -8.25 -2.27 -14.52
CA HIS A 87 -9.44 -2.41 -15.37
C HIS A 87 -9.05 -2.60 -16.84
N ALA A 88 -8.00 -1.93 -17.32
CA ALA A 88 -7.55 -1.98 -18.70
C ALA A 88 -6.71 -3.23 -19.05
N TYR A 89 -5.82 -3.68 -18.16
CA TYR A 89 -4.85 -4.74 -18.47
C TYR A 89 -5.16 -6.10 -17.83
N THR A 90 -5.83 -6.14 -16.67
CA THR A 90 -6.00 -7.38 -15.87
C THR A 90 -7.41 -7.53 -15.32
N PHE A 91 -8.39 -7.69 -16.21
CA PHE A 91 -9.82 -7.78 -15.86
C PHE A 91 -10.18 -8.91 -14.88
N GLU A 92 -9.52 -10.07 -14.98
CA GLU A 92 -9.70 -11.18 -14.03
C GLU A 92 -9.24 -10.81 -12.61
N LEU A 93 -8.15 -10.04 -12.50
CA LEU A 93 -7.63 -9.55 -11.22
C LEU A 93 -8.50 -8.41 -10.68
N TYR A 94 -9.01 -7.55 -11.56
CA TYR A 94 -9.95 -6.48 -11.22
C TYR A 94 -11.27 -7.00 -10.64
N LYS A 95 -11.84 -8.10 -11.17
CA LYS A 95 -13.06 -8.72 -10.61
C LYS A 95 -12.89 -9.17 -9.16
N ALA A 96 -11.72 -9.67 -8.80
CA ALA A 96 -11.43 -10.16 -7.45
C ALA A 96 -10.96 -9.04 -6.51
N LEU A 97 -10.16 -8.09 -7.00
CA LEU A 97 -9.51 -7.06 -6.19
C LEU A 97 -10.24 -5.70 -6.21
N GLY A 98 -11.16 -5.46 -7.13
CA GLY A 98 -11.77 -4.14 -7.35
C GLY A 98 -12.41 -3.53 -6.09
N VAL A 99 -13.03 -4.37 -5.26
CA VAL A 99 -13.62 -3.93 -3.98
C VAL A 99 -12.55 -3.60 -2.93
N PHE A 100 -11.36 -4.17 -3.05
CA PHE A 100 -10.24 -4.02 -2.12
C PHE A 100 -9.23 -2.92 -2.52
N ILE A 101 -9.22 -2.45 -3.76
CA ILE A 101 -8.32 -1.38 -4.23
C ILE A 101 -8.54 -0.06 -3.46
N PRO A 102 -9.78 0.36 -3.15
CA PRO A 102 -10.02 1.54 -2.31
C PRO A 102 -9.56 1.37 -0.85
N LEU A 103 -9.29 0.15 -0.36
CA LEU A 103 -8.76 -0.08 0.99
C LEU A 103 -7.23 0.11 1.10
N ILE A 104 -6.58 0.56 0.03
CA ILE A 104 -5.15 0.93 0.07
C ILE A 104 -4.93 2.24 0.86
N VAL A 105 -5.96 3.07 1.05
CA VAL A 105 -5.90 4.32 1.86
C VAL A 105 -6.21 4.11 3.33
#